data_AF-A0A7L4NWF8-F1
#
_entry.id   AF-A0A7L4NWF8-F1
#
_cell.length_a   1.000
_cell.length_b   1.000
_cell.length_c   1.000
_cell.angle_alpha   90.00
_cell.angle_beta   90.00
_cell.angle_gamma   90.00
#
_symmetry.space_group_name_H-M   'P 1'
#
loop_
_entity.id
_entity.type
_entity.pdbx_description
1 polymer ?
#
loop_
_entity_poly.entity_id
_entity_poly.type
_entity_poly.pdbx_seq_one_letter_code
_entity_poly.pdbx_strand_id
1 'polypeptide(L)'
;MALEFSASQELFILIFAIHFTLIIERVHQNYNPYDTYSAWKGIPHAIKRLLLSWTILYILPLLQFAIFFILLGIYEVDFEMTIRGVFSIVLVGLLSFFDFGYYRIFEAALYYSPDSFFTKEEQDKFLEKERGEVRAHLIPGICYVVATVIMLLILIAWNTI
;
A
#
# COMPACT_ATOMS: atom_id res chain seq x y z
N MET A 1 21.01 -17.70 15.17
CA MET A 1 20.65 -18.30 13.87
C MET A 1 20.15 -17.13 13.03
N ALA A 2 20.88 -16.73 11.98
CA ALA A 2 20.38 -15.70 11.08
C ALA A 2 19.17 -16.30 10.34
N LEU A 3 18.08 -15.54 10.21
CA LEU A 3 17.00 -15.89 9.30
C LEU A 3 17.55 -15.66 7.89
N GLU A 4 17.86 -16.74 7.17
CA GLU A 4 18.17 -16.65 5.74
C GLU A 4 16.84 -16.54 4.98
N PHE A 5 16.67 -15.43 4.26
CA PHE A 5 15.50 -15.21 3.40
C PHE A 5 15.74 -15.80 2.02
N SER A 6 14.67 -16.24 1.35
CA SER A 6 14.77 -16.66 -0.04
C SER A 6 15.00 -15.46 -0.97
N ALA A 7 15.54 -15.70 -2.17
CA ALA A 7 15.74 -14.64 -3.16
C ALA A 7 14.43 -13.90 -3.51
N SER A 8 13.30 -14.61 -3.54
CA SER A 8 11.98 -14.02 -3.78
C SER A 8 11.52 -13.16 -2.60
N GLN A 9 11.77 -13.58 -1.37
CA GLN A 9 11.52 -12.78 -0.17
C GLN A 9 12.38 -11.51 -0.14
N GLU A 10 13.67 -11.62 -0.46
CA GLU A 10 14.58 -10.47 -0.51
C GLU A 10 14.16 -9.43 -1.55
N LEU A 11 13.85 -9.89 -2.77
CA LEU A 11 13.34 -9.00 -3.84
C LEU A 11 12.05 -8.32 -3.42
N PHE A 12 11.12 -9.07 -2.82
CA PHE A 12 9.85 -8.54 -2.37
C PHE A 12 10.03 -7.49 -1.26
N ILE A 13 10.88 -7.74 -0.26
CA ILE A 13 11.23 -6.76 0.78
C ILE A 13 11.76 -5.48 0.16
N LEU A 14 12.73 -5.59 -0.74
CA LEU A 14 13.41 -4.44 -1.33
C LEU A 14 12.44 -3.55 -2.12
N ILE A 15 11.61 -4.16 -2.96
CA ILE A 15 10.64 -3.43 -3.77
C ILE A 15 9.51 -2.86 -2.91
N PHE A 16 9.05 -3.59 -1.88
CA PHE A 16 8.07 -3.09 -0.93
C PHE A 16 8.60 -1.87 -0.17
N ALA A 17 9.82 -1.95 0.39
CA ALA A 17 10.40 -0.85 1.15
C ALA A 17 10.52 0.45 0.34
N ILE A 18 10.89 0.34 -0.94
CA ILE A 18 10.96 1.49 -1.86
C ILE A 18 9.56 2.10 -2.06
N HIS A 19 8.58 1.30 -2.47
CA HIS A 19 7.23 1.80 -2.72
C HIS A 19 6.57 2.37 -1.46
N PHE A 20 6.72 1.67 -0.34
CA PHE A 20 6.19 2.08 0.95
C PHE A 20 6.73 3.43 1.37
N THR A 21 8.04 3.64 1.29
CA THR A 21 8.64 4.93 1.65
C THR A 21 8.17 6.05 0.73
N LEU A 22 8.11 5.81 -0.59
CA LEU A 22 7.63 6.80 -1.56
C LEU A 22 6.16 7.19 -1.33
N ILE A 23 5.31 6.21 -1.01
CA ILE A 23 3.90 6.46 -0.72
C ILE A 23 3.76 7.27 0.57
N ILE A 24 4.45 6.87 1.64
CA ILE A 24 4.41 7.58 2.92
C ILE A 24 4.88 9.04 2.75
N GLU A 25 5.97 9.28 2.02
CA GLU A 25 6.45 10.64 1.73
C GLU A 25 5.42 11.45 0.95
N ARG A 26 4.86 10.88 -0.13
CA ARG A 26 3.84 11.54 -0.95
C ARG A 26 2.60 11.89 -0.14
N VAL A 27 2.11 10.95 0.69
CA VAL A 27 0.95 11.21 1.55
C VAL A 27 1.29 12.30 2.56
N HIS A 28 2.49 12.29 3.14
CA HIS A 28 2.93 13.30 4.09
C HIS A 28 2.88 14.71 3.49
N GLN A 29 3.46 14.89 2.30
CA GLN A 29 3.51 16.16 1.60
C GLN A 29 2.14 16.67 1.18
N ASN A 30 1.26 15.76 0.76
CA ASN A 30 -0.06 16.15 0.31
C ASN A 30 -0.99 16.39 1.52
N TYR A 31 -1.25 15.37 2.33
CA TYR A 31 -2.40 15.33 3.26
C TYR A 31 -2.07 15.62 4.72
N ASN A 32 -0.79 15.79 5.06
CA ASN A 32 -0.31 15.84 6.44
C ASN A 32 -1.05 14.84 7.38
N PRO A 33 -1.08 13.54 7.01
CA PRO A 33 -1.80 12.49 7.74
C PRO A 33 -1.26 12.28 9.17
N TYR A 34 0.01 12.60 9.39
CA TYR A 34 0.75 12.34 10.62
C TYR A 34 0.91 13.61 11.48
N ASP A 35 -0.09 14.48 11.51
CA ASP A 35 -0.15 15.61 12.43
C ASP A 35 -0.39 15.13 13.87
N THR A 36 0.63 14.51 14.44
CA THR A 36 0.63 13.95 15.79
C THR A 36 0.52 15.04 16.85
N TYR A 37 1.00 16.25 16.56
CA TYR A 37 0.90 17.39 17.48
C TYR A 37 -0.55 17.83 17.67
N SER A 38 -1.29 18.07 16.59
CA SER A 38 -2.70 18.44 16.65
C SER A 38 -3.56 17.30 17.19
N ALA A 39 -3.24 16.06 16.81
CA ALA A 39 -3.93 14.88 17.35
C ALA A 39 -3.72 14.76 18.86
N TRP A 40 -2.51 14.97 19.36
CA TRP A 40 -2.19 14.94 20.80
C TRP A 40 -2.91 16.05 21.57
N LYS A 41 -3.13 17.21 20.94
CA LYS A 41 -3.94 18.31 21.49
C LYS A 41 -5.45 18.04 21.49
N GLY A 42 -5.91 16.90 20.97
CA GLY A 42 -7.33 16.56 20.97
C GLY A 42 -8.12 17.11 19.78
N ILE A 43 -7.45 17.61 18.72
CA ILE A 43 -8.16 18.15 17.55
C ILE A 43 -8.84 16.99 16.79
N PRO A 44 -10.19 16.96 16.69
CA PRO A 44 -10.89 15.77 16.19
C PRO A 44 -10.55 15.38 14.75
N HIS A 45 -10.39 16.36 13.86
CA HIS A 45 -10.02 16.13 12.46
C HIS A 45 -8.65 15.46 12.32
N ALA A 46 -7.66 15.96 13.08
CA ALA A 46 -6.31 15.42 13.10
C ALA A 46 -6.28 13.99 13.66
N ILE A 47 -7.04 13.70 14.73
CA ILE A 47 -7.16 12.34 15.28
C ILE A 47 -7.76 11.39 14.24
N LYS A 48 -8.88 11.76 13.62
CA LYS A 48 -9.54 10.93 12.61
C LYS A 48 -8.62 10.65 11.43
N ARG A 49 -7.92 11.68 10.95
CA ARG A 49 -6.97 11.58 9.85
C ARG A 49 -5.79 10.69 10.20
N LEU A 50 -5.22 10.82 11.41
CA LEU A 50 -4.15 9.97 11.91
C LEU A 50 -4.57 8.50 12.00
N LEU A 51 -5.74 8.22 12.60
CA LEU A 51 -6.27 6.86 12.72
C LEU A 51 -6.52 6.23 11.35
N LEU A 52 -7.16 6.95 10.44
CA LEU A 52 -7.39 6.50 9.07
C LEU A 52 -6.06 6.17 8.37
N SER A 53 -5.07 7.02 8.54
CA SER A 53 -3.73 6.85 7.95
C SER A 53 -3.00 5.64 8.52
N TRP A 54 -3.04 5.43 9.83
CA TRP A 54 -2.47 4.22 10.43
C TRP A 54 -3.17 2.95 9.94
N THR A 55 -4.50 2.95 9.89
CA THR A 55 -5.24 1.77 9.43
C THR A 55 -4.93 1.47 7.97
N ILE A 56 -5.12 2.45 7.08
CA ILE A 56 -5.07 2.21 5.63
C ILE A 56 -3.65 2.21 5.09
N LEU A 57 -2.74 3.06 5.59
CA LEU A 57 -1.39 3.22 5.02
C LEU A 57 -0.30 2.45 5.78
N TYR A 58 -0.58 1.90 6.97
CA TYR A 58 0.38 1.07 7.70
C TYR A 58 -0.16 -0.32 7.97
N ILE A 59 -1.23 -0.43 8.76
CA ILE A 59 -1.69 -1.72 9.28
C ILE A 59 -2.09 -2.65 8.13
N LEU A 60 -2.96 -2.20 7.21
CA LEU A 60 -3.39 -3.04 6.10
C LEU A 60 -2.25 -3.41 5.13
N PRO A 61 -1.41 -2.47 4.64
CA PRO A 61 -0.24 -2.81 3.81
C PRO A 61 0.73 -3.76 4.50
N LEU A 62 1.05 -3.55 5.78
CA LEU A 62 1.99 -4.40 6.51
C LEU A 62 1.42 -5.79 6.76
N LEU A 63 0.11 -5.92 6.99
CA LEU A 63 -0.54 -7.23 7.09
C LEU A 63 -0.51 -7.96 5.76
N GLN A 64 -0.84 -7.29 4.66
CA GLN A 64 -0.78 -7.90 3.32
C GLN A 64 0.67 -8.27 2.93
N PHE A 65 1.63 -7.38 3.23
CA PHE A 65 3.05 -7.65 3.10
C PHE A 65 3.45 -8.91 3.86
N ALA A 66 3.10 -9.03 5.14
CA ALA A 66 3.45 -10.18 5.96
C ALA A 66 2.85 -11.48 5.41
N ILE A 67 1.59 -11.44 4.95
CA ILE A 67 0.93 -12.59 4.32
C ILE A 67 1.69 -13.01 3.05
N PHE A 68 1.98 -12.06 2.15
CA PHE A 68 2.70 -12.34 0.91
C PHE A 68 4.11 -12.85 1.17
N PHE A 69 4.81 -12.24 2.12
CA PHE A 69 6.16 -12.61 2.53
C PHE A 69 6.23 -14.05 3.07
N ILE A 70 5.27 -14.43 3.92
CA ILE A 70 5.16 -15.81 4.44
C ILE A 70 4.88 -16.78 3.30
N LEU A 71 3.94 -16.45 2.40
CA LEU A 71 3.57 -17.32 1.28
C LEU A 71 4.74 -17.52 0.31
N LEU A 72 5.51 -16.46 0.00
CA LEU A 72 6.72 -16.58 -0.81
C LEU A 72 7.77 -17.51 -0.19
N GLY A 73 7.87 -17.53 1.14
CA GLY A 73 8.76 -18.44 1.86
C GLY A 73 8.27 -19.88 1.89
N ILE A 74 6.95 -20.10 2.03
CA ILE A 74 6.36 -21.45 2.08
C ILE A 74 6.43 -22.15 0.71
N TYR A 75 6.19 -21.42 -0.37
CA TYR A 75 6.11 -21.99 -1.71
C TYR A 75 7.45 -21.95 -2.48
N GLU A 76 8.54 -21.53 -1.82
CA GLU A 76 9.91 -21.56 -2.34
C GLU A 76 10.01 -21.11 -3.82
N VAL A 77 9.56 -19.89 -4.10
CA VAL A 77 9.58 -19.35 -5.47
C VAL A 77 11.02 -19.13 -5.92
N ASP A 78 11.50 -19.98 -6.83
CA ASP A 78 12.85 -19.98 -7.37
C ASP A 78 13.00 -19.07 -8.60
N PHE A 79 14.19 -18.45 -8.70
CA PHE A 79 14.58 -17.57 -9.80
C PHE A 79 15.56 -18.26 -10.73
N GLU A 80 15.06 -19.20 -11.53
CA GLU A 80 15.85 -19.84 -12.57
C GLU A 80 16.11 -18.91 -13.77
N MET A 81 17.20 -19.13 -14.51
CA MET A 81 17.47 -18.43 -15.78
C MET A 81 16.65 -18.99 -16.95
N THR A 82 15.35 -19.15 -16.74
CA THR A 82 14.36 -19.61 -17.71
C THR A 82 13.28 -18.55 -17.91
N ILE A 83 12.47 -18.67 -18.96
CA ILE A 83 11.31 -17.77 -19.16
C ILE A 83 10.38 -17.80 -17.93
N ARG A 84 10.24 -18.97 -17.31
CA ARG A 84 9.49 -19.17 -16.07
C ARG A 84 10.08 -18.36 -14.92
N GLY A 85 11.38 -18.45 -14.69
CA GLY A 85 12.03 -17.68 -13.62
C GLY A 85 11.99 -16.17 -13.86
N VAL A 86 12.17 -15.70 -15.11
CA VAL A 86 12.02 -14.27 -15.45
C VAL A 86 10.60 -13.76 -15.13
N PHE A 87 9.57 -14.55 -15.46
CA PHE A 87 8.20 -14.21 -15.13
C PHE A 87 7.96 -14.18 -13.62
N SER A 88 8.51 -15.14 -12.87
CA SER A 88 8.47 -15.14 -11.39
C SER A 88 9.11 -13.89 -10.80
N ILE A 89 10.29 -13.46 -11.29
CA ILE A 89 10.96 -12.23 -10.84
C ILE A 89 10.06 -11.01 -11.04
N VAL A 90 9.49 -10.86 -12.25
CA VAL A 90 8.61 -9.73 -12.57
C VAL A 90 7.37 -9.74 -11.68
N LEU A 91 6.71 -10.89 -11.53
CA LEU A 91 5.53 -11.01 -10.69
C LEU A 91 5.83 -10.68 -9.23
N VAL A 92 6.92 -11.22 -8.66
CA VAL A 92 7.35 -10.93 -7.28
C VAL A 92 7.59 -9.43 -7.09
N GLY A 93 8.25 -8.77 -8.04
CA GLY A 93 8.42 -7.30 -8.00
C GLY A 93 7.09 -6.55 -8.01
N LEU A 94 6.15 -6.98 -8.87
CA LEU A 94 4.82 -6.36 -8.99
C LEU A 94 3.90 -6.65 -7.79
N LEU A 95 4.20 -7.67 -6.96
CA LEU A 95 3.38 -7.96 -5.78
C LEU A 95 3.26 -6.76 -4.84
N SER A 96 4.29 -5.92 -4.73
CA SER A 96 4.29 -4.76 -3.83
C SER A 96 3.33 -3.63 -4.28
N PHE A 97 2.72 -3.73 -5.46
CA PHE A 97 1.85 -2.69 -5.99
C PHE A 97 0.52 -2.56 -5.23
N PHE A 98 0.21 -3.47 -4.30
CA PHE A 98 -0.97 -3.32 -3.42
C PHE A 98 -0.89 -2.03 -2.60
N ASP A 99 0.32 -1.52 -2.35
CA ASP A 99 0.53 -0.33 -1.54
C ASP A 99 0.00 0.93 -2.24
N PHE A 100 0.16 1.01 -3.57
CA PHE A 100 -0.54 2.02 -4.38
C PHE A 100 -2.07 1.87 -4.26
N GLY A 101 -2.55 0.65 -4.14
CA GLY A 101 -3.96 0.35 -3.91
C GLY A 101 -4.46 0.98 -2.61
N TYR A 102 -3.77 0.72 -1.50
CA TYR A 102 -4.09 1.30 -0.20
C TYR A 102 -3.98 2.82 -0.17
N TYR A 103 -2.97 3.39 -0.82
CA TYR A 103 -2.87 4.83 -1.02
C TYR A 103 -4.13 5.42 -1.68
N ARG A 104 -4.61 4.81 -2.78
CA ARG A 104 -5.82 5.29 -3.46
C ARG A 104 -7.09 5.09 -2.64
N ILE A 105 -7.17 4.02 -1.85
CA ILE A 105 -8.28 3.80 -0.91
C ILE A 105 -8.28 4.87 0.18
N PHE A 106 -7.11 5.25 0.68
CA PHE A 106 -6.95 6.34 1.65
C PHE A 106 -7.41 7.68 1.07
N GLU A 107 -6.96 8.03 -0.13
CA GLU A 107 -7.42 9.23 -0.84
C GLU A 107 -8.94 9.24 -1.01
N ALA A 108 -9.52 8.13 -1.46
CA ALA A 108 -10.96 8.01 -1.63
C ALA A 108 -11.72 8.25 -0.31
N ALA A 109 -11.22 7.71 0.80
CA ALA A 109 -11.83 7.92 2.12
C ALA A 109 -11.79 9.39 2.55
N LEU A 110 -10.68 10.10 2.27
CA LEU A 110 -10.57 11.53 2.52
C LEU A 110 -11.54 12.34 1.66
N TYR A 111 -11.65 12.03 0.36
CA TYR A 111 -12.56 12.72 -0.56
C TYR A 111 -14.04 12.40 -0.31
N TYR A 112 -14.35 11.26 0.29
CA TYR A 112 -15.72 10.89 0.62
C TYR A 112 -16.32 11.76 1.73
N SER A 113 -15.50 12.17 2.72
CA SER A 113 -15.94 13.02 3.81
C SER A 113 -14.86 14.04 4.22
N PRO A 114 -14.54 15.02 3.36
CA PRO A 114 -13.47 15.99 3.63
C PRO A 114 -13.71 16.76 4.93
N ASP A 115 -14.97 17.11 5.24
CA ASP A 115 -15.37 17.77 6.49
C ASP A 115 -15.05 16.96 7.76
N SER A 116 -14.92 15.64 7.65
CA SER A 116 -14.54 14.80 8.78
C SER A 116 -13.05 14.88 9.09
N PHE A 117 -12.22 15.13 8.07
CA PHE A 117 -10.76 14.98 8.15
C PHE A 117 -9.99 16.29 8.04
N PHE A 118 -10.62 17.36 7.56
CA PHE A 118 -9.97 18.64 7.30
C PHE A 118 -10.85 19.81 7.74
N THR A 119 -10.21 20.85 8.27
CA THR A 119 -10.79 22.18 8.47
C THR A 119 -11.11 22.85 7.12
N LYS A 120 -11.98 23.87 7.11
CA LYS A 120 -12.30 24.59 5.86
C LYS A 120 -11.07 25.18 5.17
N GLU A 121 -10.12 25.73 5.93
CA GLU A 121 -8.88 26.27 5.37
C GLU A 121 -7.99 25.17 4.74
N GLU A 122 -7.89 24.00 5.39
CA GLU A 122 -7.19 22.84 4.83
C GLU A 122 -7.90 22.34 3.57
N GLN A 123 -9.24 22.31 3.57
CA GLN A 123 -10.04 21.91 2.42
C GLN A 123 -9.85 22.84 1.23
N ASP A 124 -9.82 24.16 1.42
CA ASP A 124 -9.65 25.10 0.32
C ASP A 124 -8.28 24.90 -0.37
N LYS A 125 -7.23 24.62 0.39
CA LYS A 125 -5.90 24.25 -0.14
C LYS A 125 -5.90 22.91 -0.90
N PHE A 126 -6.83 22.03 -0.56
CA PHE A 126 -6.91 20.66 -1.08
C PHE A 126 -7.83 20.49 -2.30
N LEU A 127 -9.00 21.11 -2.23
CA LEU A 127 -10.08 21.01 -3.21
C LEU A 127 -9.77 21.81 -4.47
N GLU A 128 -8.85 22.78 -4.41
CA GLU A 128 -8.33 23.47 -5.59
C GLU A 128 -7.49 22.56 -6.51
N LYS A 129 -6.83 21.53 -5.96
CA LYS A 129 -5.92 20.67 -6.74
C LYS A 129 -6.60 19.48 -7.37
N GLU A 130 -7.43 18.74 -6.63
CA GLU A 130 -8.05 17.51 -7.11
C GLU A 130 -9.35 17.25 -6.36
N ARG A 131 -10.48 17.81 -6.83
CA ARG A 131 -11.80 17.18 -6.57
C ARG A 131 -11.92 15.94 -7.44
N GLY A 132 -11.07 14.95 -7.15
CA GLY A 132 -11.19 13.64 -7.77
C GLY A 132 -12.50 12.99 -7.32
N GLU A 133 -13.26 12.45 -8.27
CA GLU A 133 -14.43 11.65 -7.92
C GLU A 133 -13.98 10.50 -7.01
N VAL A 134 -14.61 10.32 -5.85
CA VAL A 134 -14.28 9.24 -4.88
C VAL A 134 -14.11 7.89 -5.56
N ARG A 135 -14.96 7.60 -6.56
CA ARG A 135 -14.92 6.38 -7.36
C ARG A 135 -13.65 6.24 -8.19
N ALA A 136 -13.12 7.33 -8.74
CA ALA A 136 -11.90 7.36 -9.52
C ALA A 136 -10.65 7.02 -8.69
N HIS A 137 -10.71 7.18 -7.37
CA HIS A 137 -9.65 6.72 -6.46
C HIS A 137 -9.97 5.32 -5.92
N LEU A 138 -11.20 5.08 -5.45
CA LEU A 138 -11.56 3.83 -4.78
C LEU A 138 -11.48 2.61 -5.69
N ILE A 139 -12.01 2.70 -6.92
CA ILE A 139 -12.08 1.55 -7.83
C ILE A 139 -10.66 1.10 -8.22
N PRO A 140 -9.77 1.99 -8.72
CA PRO A 140 -8.39 1.59 -8.97
C PRO A 140 -7.69 1.07 -7.72
N GLY A 141 -7.94 1.68 -6.56
CA GLY A 141 -7.37 1.25 -5.29
C GLY A 141 -7.67 -0.22 -4.96
N ILE A 142 -8.96 -0.59 -5.02
CA ILE A 142 -9.40 -1.98 -4.81
C ILE A 142 -8.83 -2.88 -5.91
N CYS A 143 -8.82 -2.44 -7.17
CA CYS A 143 -8.28 -3.23 -8.27
C CYS A 143 -6.79 -3.56 -8.07
N TYR A 144 -5.96 -2.63 -7.59
CA TYR A 144 -4.55 -2.92 -7.27
C TYR A 144 -4.41 -4.00 -6.19
N VAL A 145 -5.16 -3.86 -5.09
CA VAL A 145 -5.14 -4.85 -4.00
C VAL A 145 -5.57 -6.23 -4.50
N VAL A 146 -6.71 -6.32 -5.19
CA VAL A 146 -7.22 -7.60 -5.71
C VAL A 146 -6.31 -8.19 -6.77
N ALA A 147 -5.79 -7.37 -7.71
CA ALA A 147 -4.89 -7.84 -8.76
C ALA A 147 -3.61 -8.44 -8.18
N THR A 148 -3.04 -7.85 -7.13
CA THR A 148 -1.83 -8.40 -6.48
C THR A 148 -2.08 -9.71 -5.76
N VAL A 149 -3.27 -9.90 -5.17
CA VAL A 149 -3.68 -11.20 -4.61
C VAL A 149 -3.80 -12.24 -5.73
N ILE A 150 -4.44 -11.88 -6.85
CA ILE A 150 -4.55 -12.78 -8.01
C ILE A 150 -3.16 -13.12 -8.58
N MET A 151 -2.27 -12.13 -8.69
CA MET A 151 -0.89 -12.35 -9.15
C MET A 151 -0.13 -13.30 -8.23
N LEU A 152 -0.29 -13.19 -6.91
CA LEU A 152 0.33 -14.12 -5.97
C LEU A 152 -0.22 -15.55 -6.15
N LEU A 153 -1.53 -15.70 -6.32
CA LEU A 153 -2.14 -17.02 -6.56
C LEU A 153 -1.63 -17.64 -7.87
N ILE A 154 -1.51 -16.82 -8.93
CA ILE A 154 -0.91 -17.26 -10.20
C ILE A 154 0.54 -17.65 -9.98
N LEU A 155 1.33 -16.84 -9.27
CA LEU A 155 2.72 -17.13 -8.98
C LEU A 155 2.88 -18.47 -8.23
N ILE A 156 2.07 -18.71 -7.21
CA ILE A 156 2.08 -19.96 -6.45
C ILE A 156 1.72 -21.13 -7.36
N ALA A 157 0.58 -21.07 -8.04
CA ALA A 157 0.15 -22.13 -8.94
C ALA A 157 1.19 -22.41 -10.05
N TRP A 158 1.82 -21.36 -10.55
CA TRP A 158 2.86 -21.42 -11.57
C TRP A 158 4.16 -22.02 -11.06
N ASN A 159 4.43 -22.06 -9.75
CA ASN A 159 5.64 -22.65 -9.16
C ASN A 159 5.39 -24.03 -8.53
N THR A 160 4.13 -24.42 -8.28
CA THR A 160 3.78 -25.73 -7.72
C THR A 160 3.41 -26.80 -8.75
N ILE A 161 3.24 -26.42 -10.03
CA ILE A 161 2.97 -27.33 -11.17
C ILE A 161 4.28 -27.61 -11.91
#